data_AF-A0A9Q1M0G3-F1
#
_entry.id   AF-A0A9Q1M0G3-F1
#
_cell.length_a   1.000
_cell.length_b   1.000
_cell.length_c   1.000
_cell.angle_alpha   90.00
_cell.angle_beta   90.00
_cell.angle_gamma   90.00
#
_symmetry.space_group_name_H-M   'P 1'
#
loop_
_entity.id
_entity.type
_entity.pdbx_description
1 polymer ?
#
loop_
_entity_poly.entity_id
_entity_poly.type
_entity_poly.pdbx_seq_one_letter_code
_entity_poly.pdbx_strand_id
1 'polypeptide(L)'
;MGVDSSKALSQNPCLHTTSLHTIHSIITFLQSKGIHQKDFARIFGMCPTILTSDIKSQLNPIFNFLSNDLGVSEHNFRRVINKCPRLLVCSVKDQLKPALFYLQRLGFTGLHHLAYQDPILLVSSNTQALLSDKSRILKNRSSPNDFEVSRTIHFQH
;
A
#
# COMPACT_ATOMS: atom_id res chain seq x y z
N MET A 1 16.00 30.37 21.65
CA MET A 1 16.99 29.55 20.93
C MET A 1 17.46 28.46 21.88
N GLY A 2 17.23 27.19 21.55
CA GLY A 2 17.57 26.07 22.41
C GLY A 2 16.60 24.91 22.23
N VAL A 3 16.48 24.40 21.01
CA VAL A 3 15.95 23.04 20.82
C VAL A 3 17.17 22.13 20.80
N ASP A 4 17.25 21.25 21.79
CA ASP A 4 18.32 20.29 22.00
C ASP A 4 18.39 19.29 20.84
N SER A 5 19.01 19.72 19.74
CA SER A 5 19.31 18.90 18.56
C SER A 5 20.08 17.62 18.94
N SER A 6 20.81 17.64 20.06
CA SER A 6 21.57 16.51 20.60
C SER A 6 20.67 15.31 20.96
N LYS A 7 19.46 15.54 21.48
CA LYS A 7 18.58 14.46 21.95
C LYS A 7 17.92 13.72 20.78
N ALA A 8 17.63 14.43 19.69
CA ALA A 8 17.10 13.84 18.45
C ALA A 8 18.14 12.95 17.72
N LEU A 9 19.42 13.34 17.78
CA LEU A 9 20.53 12.58 17.21
C LEU A 9 20.83 11.28 17.98
N SER A 10 20.65 11.27 19.31
CA SER A 10 20.94 10.09 20.15
C SER A 10 19.96 8.91 19.96
N GLN A 11 18.78 9.13 19.38
CA GLN A 11 17.72 8.12 19.28
C GLN A 11 17.76 7.33 17.97
N ASN A 12 18.65 7.65 17.03
CA ASN A 12 18.70 6.99 15.72
C ASN A 12 20.14 6.69 15.24
N PRO A 13 20.78 5.63 15.76
CA PRO A 13 22.11 5.21 15.33
C PRO A 13 22.20 4.85 13.83
N CYS A 14 21.07 4.55 13.17
CA CYS A 14 21.01 4.23 11.74
C CYS A 14 21.06 5.48 10.81
N LEU A 15 20.87 6.69 11.35
CA LEU A 15 20.96 7.93 10.56
C LEU A 15 22.40 8.40 10.34
N HIS A 16 23.38 7.83 11.04
CA HIS A 16 24.80 8.15 10.86
C HIS A 16 25.44 7.46 9.64
N THR A 17 24.84 6.37 9.15
CA THR A 17 25.44 5.49 8.14
C THR A 17 24.71 5.49 6.80
N THR A 18 23.51 6.08 6.73
CA THR A 18 22.78 6.20 5.47
C THR A 18 23.33 7.40 4.70
N SER A 19 24.03 7.15 3.59
CA SER A 19 24.63 8.24 2.82
C SER A 19 23.53 9.23 2.36
N LEU A 20 23.82 10.52 2.43
CA LEU A 20 22.94 11.57 1.89
C LEU A 20 22.57 11.29 0.42
N HIS A 21 23.48 10.63 -0.30
CA HIS A 21 23.27 10.16 -1.66
C HIS A 21 22.17 9.10 -1.80
N THR A 22 22.08 8.14 -0.87
CA THR A 22 21.00 7.13 -0.83
C THR A 22 19.64 7.78 -0.59
N ILE A 23 19.56 8.69 0.38
CA ILE A 23 18.34 9.44 0.69
C ILE A 23 17.89 10.26 -0.52
N HIS A 24 18.83 10.98 -1.14
CA HIS A 24 18.56 11.76 -2.35
C HIS A 24 18.08 10.88 -3.51
N SER A 25 18.70 9.71 -3.70
CA SER A 25 18.28 8.75 -4.74
C SER A 25 16.85 8.25 -4.54
N ILE A 26 16.46 7.95 -3.30
CA ILE A 26 15.10 7.52 -2.96
C ILE A 26 14.10 8.66 -3.18
N ILE A 27 14.44 9.88 -2.76
CA ILE A 27 13.59 11.06 -2.97
C ILE A 27 13.38 11.29 -4.47
N THR A 28 14.45 11.33 -5.27
CA THR A 28 14.37 11.48 -6.72
C THR A 28 13.54 10.37 -7.37
N PHE A 29 13.68 9.13 -6.89
CA PHE A 29 12.88 8.01 -7.36
C PHE A 29 11.39 8.16 -7.03
N LEU A 30 11.04 8.53 -5.80
CA LEU A 30 9.64 8.76 -5.42
C LEU A 30 9.04 9.95 -6.19
N GLN A 31 9.83 10.99 -6.46
CA GLN A 31 9.43 12.12 -7.30
C GLN A 31 9.18 11.70 -8.75
N SER A 32 10.03 10.82 -9.32
CA SER A 32 9.81 10.29 -10.68
C SER A 32 8.54 9.44 -10.78
N LYS A 33 8.08 8.88 -9.67
CA LYS A 33 6.78 8.21 -9.52
C LYS A 33 5.62 9.15 -9.14
N GLY A 34 5.82 10.46 -9.23
CA GLY A 34 4.79 11.48 -9.03
C GLY A 34 4.46 11.80 -7.58
N ILE A 35 5.29 11.37 -6.62
CA ILE A 35 5.10 11.70 -5.19
C ILE A 35 5.72 13.08 -4.90
N HIS A 36 4.95 13.95 -4.24
CA HIS A 36 5.37 15.32 -3.99
C HIS A 36 6.12 15.47 -2.67
N GLN A 37 6.98 16.48 -2.58
CA GLN A 37 7.78 16.73 -1.37
C GLN A 37 6.95 16.87 -0.09
N LYS A 38 5.78 17.50 -0.18
CA LYS A 38 4.86 17.66 0.95
C LYS A 38 4.32 16.35 1.53
N ASP A 39 4.38 15.27 0.75
CA ASP A 39 3.92 13.94 1.19
C ASP A 39 5.03 13.17 1.92
N PHE A 40 6.31 13.53 1.70
CA PHE A 40 7.46 12.84 2.28
C PHE A 40 7.51 12.89 3.80
N ALA A 41 7.13 14.01 4.41
CA ALA A 41 7.07 14.12 5.87
C ALA A 41 6.16 13.04 6.49
N ARG A 42 5.02 12.75 5.84
CA ARG A 42 4.11 11.68 6.27
C ARG A 42 4.68 10.30 5.98
N ILE A 43 5.22 10.08 4.78
CA ILE A 43 5.74 8.78 4.36
C ILE A 43 6.93 8.36 5.23
N PHE A 44 7.93 9.24 5.39
CA PHE A 44 9.11 8.98 6.20
C PHE A 44 8.80 8.94 7.69
N GLY A 45 7.83 9.74 8.16
CA GLY A 45 7.36 9.67 9.54
C GLY A 45 6.66 8.35 9.88
N MET A 46 5.93 7.76 8.93
CA MET A 46 5.27 6.46 9.14
C MET A 46 6.17 5.26 8.86
N CYS A 47 7.12 5.38 7.94
CA CYS A 47 7.94 4.29 7.44
C CYS A 47 9.39 4.75 7.24
N PRO A 48 10.14 5.01 8.33
CA PRO A 48 11.52 5.50 8.22
C PRO A 48 12.47 4.52 7.52
N THR A 49 12.16 3.22 7.56
CA THR A 49 12.92 2.14 6.89
C THR A 49 12.96 2.26 5.37
N ILE A 50 12.08 3.08 4.78
CA ILE A 50 12.13 3.35 3.34
C ILE A 50 13.43 4.05 2.94
N LEU A 51 14.00 4.87 3.82
CA LEU A 51 15.23 5.62 3.57
C LEU A 51 16.47 4.72 3.46
N THR A 52 16.37 3.49 3.96
CA THR A 52 17.40 2.45 3.86
C THR A 52 17.03 1.35 2.87
N SER A 53 15.91 1.49 2.16
CA SER A 53 15.43 0.48 1.22
C SER A 53 16.09 0.63 -0.16
N ASP A 54 16.38 -0.50 -0.80
CA ASP A 54 16.94 -0.49 -2.15
C ASP A 54 15.86 -0.21 -3.21
N ILE A 55 16.13 0.76 -4.09
CA ILE A 55 15.18 1.19 -5.11
C ILE A 55 14.85 0.06 -6.08
N LYS A 56 15.85 -0.73 -6.50
CA LYS A 56 15.68 -1.71 -7.58
C LYS A 56 14.97 -2.99 -7.11
N SER A 57 15.30 -3.45 -5.91
CA SER A 57 14.83 -4.72 -5.35
C SER A 57 13.64 -4.58 -4.41
N GLN A 58 13.42 -3.41 -3.79
CA GLN A 58 12.30 -3.20 -2.87
C GLN A 58 11.26 -2.25 -3.46
N LEU A 59 11.64 -1.04 -3.87
CA LEU A 59 10.67 -0.02 -4.29
C LEU A 59 10.09 -0.28 -5.68
N ASN A 60 10.93 -0.56 -6.68
CA ASN A 60 10.51 -0.82 -8.06
C ASN A 60 9.45 -1.92 -8.16
N PRO A 61 9.63 -3.10 -7.50
CA PRO A 61 8.60 -4.13 -7.51
C PRO A 61 7.26 -3.66 -6.98
N ILE A 62 7.22 -2.76 -5.99
CA ILE A 62 5.97 -2.27 -5.40
C ILE A 62 5.21 -1.41 -6.40
N PHE A 63 5.89 -0.50 -7.10
CA PHE A 63 5.26 0.29 -8.16
C PHE A 63 4.84 -0.57 -9.36
N ASN A 64 5.63 -1.58 -9.71
CA ASN A 64 5.26 -2.55 -10.74
C ASN A 64 4.03 -3.36 -10.33
N PHE A 65 3.91 -3.76 -9.06
CA PHE A 65 2.72 -4.44 -8.54
C PHE A 65 1.48 -3.54 -8.58
N LEU A 66 1.62 -2.27 -8.20
CA LEU A 66 0.54 -1.28 -8.30
C LEU A 66 0.04 -1.14 -9.75
N SER A 67 0.96 -1.04 -10.72
CA SER A 67 0.60 -0.90 -12.13
C SER A 67 0.06 -2.19 -12.73
N ASN A 68 0.80 -3.28 -12.63
CA ASN A 68 0.55 -4.51 -13.40
C ASN A 68 -0.47 -5.43 -12.73
N ASP A 69 -0.40 -5.58 -11.40
CA ASP A 69 -1.29 -6.50 -10.67
C ASP A 69 -2.58 -5.79 -10.20
N LEU A 70 -2.51 -4.49 -9.86
CA LEU A 70 -3.65 -3.71 -9.37
C LEU A 70 -4.25 -2.73 -10.41
N GLY A 71 -3.61 -2.54 -11.57
CA GLY A 71 -4.12 -1.65 -12.62
C GLY A 71 -4.09 -0.16 -12.26
N VAL A 72 -3.22 0.26 -11.34
CA VAL A 72 -3.09 1.66 -10.90
C VAL A 72 -2.23 2.42 -11.91
N SER A 73 -2.82 3.41 -12.58
CA SER A 73 -2.09 4.36 -13.42
C SER A 73 -1.05 5.14 -12.61
N GLU A 74 0.09 5.49 -13.22
CA GLU A 74 1.17 6.21 -12.54
C GLU A 74 0.71 7.54 -11.92
N HIS A 75 -0.25 8.23 -12.56
CA HIS A 75 -0.85 9.47 -12.02
C HIS A 75 -1.55 9.27 -10.66
N ASN A 76 -1.96 8.03 -10.36
CA ASN A 76 -2.69 7.67 -9.15
C ASN A 76 -1.82 7.06 -8.06
N PHE A 77 -0.53 6.79 -8.31
CA PHE A 77 0.39 6.27 -7.29
C PHE A 77 0.42 7.16 -6.06
N ARG A 78 0.51 8.47 -6.25
CA ARG A 78 0.49 9.45 -5.15
C ARG A 78 -0.73 9.28 -4.25
N ARG A 79 -1.91 9.01 -4.81
CA ARG A 79 -3.16 8.84 -4.04
C ARG A 79 -3.13 7.55 -3.21
N VAL A 80 -2.71 6.44 -3.82
CA VAL A 80 -2.63 5.13 -3.16
C VAL A 80 -1.57 5.14 -2.05
N ILE A 81 -0.37 5.64 -2.36
CA ILE A 81 0.73 5.72 -1.40
C ILE A 81 0.41 6.64 -0.22
N ASN A 82 -0.19 7.82 -0.45
CA ASN A 82 -0.57 8.69 0.67
C ASN A 82 -1.62 8.05 1.57
N LYS A 83 -2.50 7.21 1.01
CA LYS A 83 -3.53 6.49 1.79
C LYS A 83 -2.94 5.35 2.60
N CYS A 84 -1.94 4.64 2.07
CA CYS A 84 -1.25 3.58 2.79
C CYS A 84 0.26 3.58 2.51
N PRO A 85 1.04 4.45 3.19
CA PRO A 85 2.49 4.51 3.02
C PRO A 85 3.20 3.20 3.33
N ARG A 86 2.59 2.37 4.20
CA ARG A 86 3.09 1.04 4.57
C ARG A 86 3.26 0.09 3.37
N LEU A 87 2.58 0.33 2.24
CA LEU A 87 2.81 -0.44 1.02
C LEU A 87 4.26 -0.40 0.56
N LEU A 88 4.97 0.72 0.78
CA LEU A 88 6.35 0.94 0.33
C LEU A 88 7.39 0.12 1.11
N VAL A 89 6.99 -0.53 2.21
CA VAL A 89 7.86 -1.38 3.04
C VAL A 89 7.41 -2.83 3.06
N CYS A 90 6.38 -3.19 2.28
CA CYS A 90 5.91 -4.57 2.16
C CYS A 90 6.65 -5.32 1.05
N SER A 91 7.00 -6.59 1.30
CA SER A 91 7.50 -7.48 0.24
C SER A 91 6.37 -7.78 -0.75
N VAL A 92 6.59 -7.47 -2.03
CA VAL A 92 5.63 -7.81 -3.09
C VAL A 92 5.44 -9.31 -3.20
N LYS A 93 6.54 -10.06 -3.15
CA LYS A 93 6.54 -11.51 -3.35
C LYS A 93 5.90 -12.25 -2.19
N ASP A 94 6.23 -11.85 -0.96
CA ASP A 94 5.87 -12.60 0.24
C ASP A 94 4.64 -12.05 0.94
N GLN A 95 4.23 -10.81 0.66
CA GLN A 95 3.09 -10.17 1.32
C GLN A 95 2.01 -9.72 0.32
N LEU A 96 2.34 -8.82 -0.62
CA LEU A 96 1.31 -8.17 -1.43
C LEU A 96 0.64 -9.12 -2.44
N LYS A 97 1.42 -9.97 -3.14
CA LYS A 97 0.86 -10.95 -4.08
C LYS A 97 0.03 -12.04 -3.40
N PRO A 98 0.50 -12.69 -2.31
CA PRO A 98 -0.32 -13.65 -1.57
C PRO A 98 -1.61 -13.03 -1.03
N ALA A 99 -1.55 -11.80 -0.51
CA ALA A 99 -2.72 -11.07 -0.03
C ALA A 99 -3.73 -10.80 -1.16
N LEU A 100 -3.25 -10.33 -2.32
CA LEU A 100 -4.11 -10.09 -3.47
C LEU A 100 -4.79 -11.38 -3.96
N PHE A 101 -4.04 -12.47 -4.08
CA PHE A 101 -4.59 -13.76 -4.49
C PHE A 101 -5.63 -14.28 -3.50
N TYR A 102 -5.37 -14.13 -2.20
CA TYR A 102 -6.32 -14.50 -1.16
C TYR A 102 -7.63 -13.69 -1.24
N LEU A 103 -7.53 -12.37 -1.41
CA LEU A 103 -8.69 -11.50 -1.57
C LEU A 103 -9.49 -11.84 -2.84
N GLN A 104 -8.81 -12.12 -3.96
CA GLN A 104 -9.46 -12.58 -5.19
C GLN A 104 -10.21 -13.90 -4.98
N ARG A 105 -9.63 -14.86 -4.24
CA ARG A 105 -10.30 -16.12 -3.88
C ARG A 105 -11.53 -15.92 -2.98
N LEU A 106 -11.55 -14.87 -2.17
CA LEU A 106 -12.72 -14.49 -1.36
C LEU A 106 -13.81 -13.76 -2.14
N GLY A 107 -13.63 -13.53 -3.45
CA GLY A 107 -14.59 -12.85 -4.31
C GLY A 107 -14.37 -11.34 -4.45
N PHE A 108 -13.26 -10.79 -3.93
CA PHE A 108 -12.89 -9.39 -4.18
C PHE A 108 -12.29 -9.25 -5.58
N THR A 109 -13.14 -8.99 -6.57
CA THR A 109 -12.74 -8.75 -7.97
C THR A 109 -12.46 -7.27 -8.28
N GLY A 110 -12.89 -6.36 -7.41
CA GLY A 110 -12.68 -4.92 -7.54
C GLY A 110 -11.25 -4.49 -7.20
N LEU A 111 -10.29 -4.70 -8.11
CA LEU A 111 -8.89 -4.24 -7.95
C LEU A 111 -8.81 -2.73 -7.67
N HIS A 112 -9.69 -1.95 -8.29
CA HIS A 112 -9.82 -0.52 -8.05
C HIS A 112 -10.28 -0.21 -6.60
N HIS A 113 -11.16 -1.03 -6.03
CA HIS A 113 -11.55 -0.87 -4.63
C HIS A 113 -10.39 -1.22 -3.68
N LEU A 114 -9.65 -2.28 -3.97
CA LEU A 114 -8.49 -2.69 -3.17
C LEU A 114 -7.34 -1.68 -3.23
N ALA A 115 -7.07 -1.09 -4.39
CA ALA A 115 -6.01 -0.09 -4.52
C ALA A 115 -6.39 1.28 -3.95
N TYR A 116 -7.62 1.74 -4.17
CA TYR A 116 -8.01 3.13 -3.87
C TYR A 116 -8.86 3.28 -2.61
N GLN A 117 -9.66 2.28 -2.25
CA GLN A 117 -10.56 2.35 -1.10
C GLN A 117 -9.92 1.71 0.14
N ASP A 118 -9.38 0.50 0.05
CA ASP A 118 -8.85 -0.21 1.21
C ASP A 118 -7.48 -0.90 0.97
N PRO A 119 -6.43 -0.15 0.61
CA PRO A 119 -5.07 -0.71 0.46
C PRO A 119 -4.53 -1.35 1.75
N ILE A 120 -5.10 -0.99 2.91
CA ILE A 120 -4.78 -1.64 4.19
C ILE A 120 -5.13 -3.13 4.21
N LEU A 121 -6.08 -3.61 3.38
CA LEU A 121 -6.38 -5.04 3.29
C LEU A 121 -5.19 -5.82 2.74
N LEU A 122 -4.46 -5.28 1.76
CA LEU A 122 -3.25 -5.91 1.23
C LEU A 122 -2.14 -5.97 2.28
N VAL A 123 -2.01 -4.94 3.13
CA VAL A 123 -0.99 -4.87 4.19
C VAL A 123 -1.36 -5.71 5.41
N SER A 124 -2.65 -5.80 5.76
CA SER A 124 -3.13 -6.47 6.98
C SER A 124 -3.44 -7.97 6.82
N SER A 125 -3.63 -8.46 5.59
CA SER A 125 -3.99 -9.86 5.33
C SER A 125 -2.90 -10.88 5.71
N ASN A 126 -1.69 -10.44 6.10
CA ASN A 126 -0.62 -11.34 6.55
C ASN A 126 -0.68 -11.71 8.03
N THR A 127 -1.54 -11.07 8.83
CA THR A 127 -1.65 -11.45 10.24
C THR A 127 -2.33 -12.82 10.31
N GLN A 128 -1.53 -13.87 10.25
CA GLN A 128 -1.91 -15.27 10.46
C GLN A 128 -2.72 -15.47 11.76
N ALA A 129 -2.72 -14.47 12.66
CA ALA A 129 -3.52 -14.42 13.89
C ALA A 129 -4.90 -13.72 13.78
N LEU A 130 -5.21 -12.96 12.74
CA LEU A 130 -6.51 -12.24 12.60
C LEU A 130 -7.46 -12.86 11.57
N LEU A 131 -7.02 -13.85 10.80
CA LEU A 131 -7.85 -14.54 9.81
C LEU A 131 -8.84 -15.54 10.43
N SER A 132 -8.60 -16.00 11.66
CA SER A 132 -9.55 -16.83 12.41
C SER A 132 -10.78 -16.04 12.88
N ASP A 133 -10.65 -14.74 13.15
CA ASP A 133 -11.71 -13.91 13.74
C ASP A 133 -12.45 -13.00 12.74
N LYS A 134 -11.82 -12.65 11.60
CA LYS A 134 -12.43 -11.72 10.62
C LYS A 134 -13.52 -12.33 9.74
N SER A 135 -13.64 -13.65 9.67
CA SER A 135 -14.82 -14.31 9.08
C SER A 135 -16.13 -13.86 9.74
N ARG A 136 -16.06 -13.39 11.00
CA ARG A 136 -17.18 -12.84 11.78
C ARG A 136 -17.51 -11.39 11.44
N ILE A 137 -16.53 -10.59 10.97
CA ILE A 137 -16.73 -9.17 10.65
C ILE A 137 -17.16 -8.98 9.19
N LEU A 138 -16.65 -9.81 8.27
CA LEU A 138 -16.98 -9.71 6.84
C LEU A 138 -18.37 -10.27 6.51
N LYS A 139 -18.88 -11.25 7.26
CA LYS A 139 -20.25 -11.75 7.07
C LYS A 139 -21.34 -10.74 7.47
N ASN A 140 -20.97 -9.71 8.23
CA ASN A 140 -21.91 -8.69 8.73
C ASN A 140 -21.91 -7.39 7.90
N ARG A 141 -21.07 -7.28 6.85
CA ARG A 141 -21.06 -6.12 5.94
C ARG A 141 -21.56 -6.43 4.53
N SER A 142 -21.82 -7.70 4.21
CA SER A 142 -22.59 -8.08 3.04
C SER A 142 -24.08 -7.79 3.30
N SER A 143 -24.49 -6.54 3.14
CA SER A 143 -25.91 -6.22 2.98
C SER A 143 -26.38 -6.82 1.63
N PRO A 144 -27.45 -7.61 1.60
CA PRO A 144 -27.96 -8.24 0.39
C PRO A 144 -28.82 -7.23 -0.37
N ASN A 145 -28.28 -6.47 -1.32
CA ASN A 145 -29.11 -5.55 -2.11
C ASN A 145 -28.59 -5.18 -3.51
N ASP A 146 -27.78 -6.00 -4.18
CA ASP A 146 -27.42 -5.74 -5.59
C ASP A 146 -27.31 -7.01 -6.44
N PHE A 147 -28.25 -7.95 -6.26
CA PHE A 147 -28.44 -9.08 -7.17
C PHE A 147 -29.93 -9.24 -7.55
N GLU A 148 -30.59 -8.14 -7.91
CA GLU A 148 -31.91 -8.22 -8.55
C GLU A 148 -32.13 -7.13 -9.61
N VAL A 149 -31.21 -7.06 -10.59
CA VAL A 149 -31.51 -6.45 -11.90
C VAL A 149 -31.02 -7.39 -13.00
N SER A 150 -31.64 -8.57 -13.06
CA SER A 150 -31.71 -9.40 -14.28
C SER A 150 -32.89 -10.35 -14.17
N ARG A 151 -34.08 -9.77 -13.94
CA ARG A 151 -35.33 -10.39 -14.37
C ARG A 151 -35.73 -9.78 -15.70
N THR A 152 -35.96 -10.68 -16.66
CA THR A 152 -37.08 -10.56 -17.60
C THR A 152 -36.93 -9.57 -18.75
N ILE A 153 -36.22 -10.01 -19.78
CA ILE A 153 -36.49 -9.70 -21.20
C ILE A 153 -36.04 -10.97 -21.95
N HIS A 154 -36.80 -11.76 -22.71
CA HIS A 154 -38.10 -11.64 -23.34
C HIS A 154 -38.58 -13.09 -23.63
N PHE A 155 -39.80 -13.46 -23.25
CA PHE A 155 -40.52 -14.61 -23.81
C PHE A 155 -41.86 -14.06 -24.30
N GLN A 156 -41.99 -13.89 -25.62
CA GLN A 156 -43.27 -13.74 -26.33
C GLN A 156 -42.92 -13.95 -27.82
N HIS A 157 -43.20 -15.15 -28.32
CA HIS A 157 -44.38 -15.58 -29.08
C HIS A 157 -44.18 -15.38 -30.58
#